data_AF-A0A3M7N0R7-F1
#
_entry.id   AF-A0A3M7N0R7-F1
#
_cell.length_a   1.000
_cell.length_b   1.000
_cell.length_c   1.000
_cell.angle_alpha   90.00
_cell.angle_beta   90.00
_cell.angle_gamma   90.00
#
_symmetry.space_group_name_H-M   'P 1'
#
loop_
_entity.id
_entity.type
_entity.pdbx_description
1 polymer ?
#
loop_
_entity_poly.entity_id
_entity_poly.type
_entity_poly.pdbx_seq_one_letter_code
_entity_poly.pdbx_strand_id
1 'polypeptide(L)'
;MRHDHYQALMDRGWRRYDIFLKYQVKIHNDPVSRWGEAAFKRFLCSGLNNRIIKTNGKTQKLGSYHQCYRVDGRLVAVAVLDLLYHAVSSVYLFYDPDDSQWDWGKISALREIALTIEGGYEYYYMGYYIPSCVKMRYKGTFAPSYLLDPESLEWDLLDQSYREKLDKQRYLSLSRERNKGPSEPQQKGSLKAEMDDASGVAPSGEKDTTKSRASKFADDEDLELDEEEADNDDNEIPEGSLFEYNVPGILTKDQVSELDLDHWKLLDLRGWEEWKVDDPGSIKGIAAELIAATGPKLLENSALVLF
;
A
#
# COMPACT_ATOMS: atom_id res chain seq x y z
N MET A 1 -34.37 0.19 28.35
CA MET A 1 -34.17 1.05 27.16
C MET A 1 -32.75 1.60 27.00
N ARG A 2 -32.16 2.33 27.96
CA ARG A 2 -30.75 2.81 27.85
C ARG A 2 -29.71 1.72 28.15
N HIS A 3 -29.98 0.80 29.07
CA HIS A 3 -29.09 -0.31 29.43
C HIS A 3 -28.98 -1.37 28.31
N ASP A 4 -30.11 -1.71 27.68
CA ASP A 4 -30.17 -2.69 26.57
C ASP A 4 -29.45 -2.20 25.32
N HIS A 5 -29.47 -0.88 25.08
CA HIS A 5 -28.76 -0.26 23.95
C HIS A 5 -27.24 -0.28 24.15
N TYR A 6 -26.76 -0.05 25.38
CA TYR A 6 -25.35 -0.14 25.74
C TYR A 6 -24.84 -1.59 25.67
N GLN A 7 -25.60 -2.56 26.18
CA GLN A 7 -25.24 -3.97 26.04
C GLN A 7 -25.23 -4.42 24.58
N ALA A 8 -26.20 -4.00 23.76
CA ALA A 8 -26.19 -4.28 22.33
C ALA A 8 -25.02 -3.63 21.57
N LEU A 9 -24.55 -2.44 22.01
CA LEU A 9 -23.36 -1.79 21.45
C LEU A 9 -22.08 -2.51 21.86
N MET A 10 -21.99 -2.97 23.11
CA MET A 10 -20.87 -3.76 23.63
C MET A 10 -20.81 -5.15 22.96
N ASP A 11 -21.93 -5.85 22.81
CA ASP A 11 -22.04 -7.12 22.08
C ASP A 11 -21.61 -6.97 20.61
N ARG A 12 -21.96 -5.85 19.96
CA ARG A 12 -21.52 -5.54 18.60
C ARG A 12 -20.04 -5.21 18.53
N GLY A 13 -19.46 -4.62 19.58
CA GLY A 13 -18.01 -4.41 19.71
C GLY A 13 -17.26 -5.73 19.87
N TRP A 14 -17.72 -6.57 20.79
CA TRP A 14 -17.13 -7.87 21.09
C TRP A 14 -17.12 -8.80 19.88
N ARG A 15 -18.24 -8.91 19.16
CA ARG A 15 -18.29 -9.73 17.93
C ARG A 15 -17.33 -9.27 16.83
N ARG A 16 -16.99 -7.97 16.77
CA ARG A 16 -16.00 -7.48 15.81
C ARG A 16 -14.59 -7.88 16.26
N TYR A 17 -14.30 -7.77 17.55
CA TYR A 17 -13.03 -8.21 18.11
C TYR A 17 -12.81 -9.71 17.92
N ASP A 18 -13.82 -10.55 18.15
CA ASP A 18 -13.71 -12.01 17.97
C ASP A 18 -13.33 -12.39 16.54
N ILE A 19 -14.00 -11.79 15.54
CA ILE A 19 -13.69 -12.02 14.12
C ILE A 19 -12.30 -11.50 13.79
N PHE A 20 -11.95 -10.30 14.26
CA PHE A 20 -10.61 -9.74 14.07
C PHE A 20 -9.53 -10.67 14.62
N LEU A 21 -9.63 -11.08 15.89
CA LEU A 21 -8.64 -11.95 16.53
C LEU A 21 -8.53 -13.29 15.80
N LYS A 22 -9.66 -13.90 15.45
CA LYS A 22 -9.68 -15.15 14.69
C LYS A 22 -9.02 -15.00 13.31
N TYR A 23 -9.26 -13.88 12.64
CA TYR A 23 -8.64 -13.55 11.36
C TYR A 23 -7.13 -13.37 11.51
N GLN A 24 -6.66 -12.58 12.49
CA GLN A 24 -5.22 -12.39 12.73
C GLN A 24 -4.51 -13.71 13.00
N VAL A 25 -5.07 -14.56 13.86
CA VAL A 25 -4.46 -15.85 14.22
C VAL A 25 -4.46 -16.84 13.05
N LYS A 26 -5.55 -16.93 12.29
CA LYS A 26 -5.68 -17.96 11.23
C LYS A 26 -5.11 -17.54 9.88
N ILE A 27 -5.17 -16.26 9.54
CA ILE A 27 -4.81 -15.74 8.21
C ILE A 27 -3.47 -15.01 8.23
N HIS A 28 -3.13 -14.35 9.34
CA HIS A 28 -1.84 -13.66 9.52
C HIS A 28 -0.87 -14.42 10.44
N ASN A 29 -1.28 -15.57 10.97
CA ASN A 29 -0.48 -16.39 11.90
C ASN A 29 0.01 -15.65 13.16
N ASP A 30 -0.65 -14.55 13.53
CA ASP A 30 -0.27 -13.73 14.67
C ASP A 30 -0.53 -14.43 16.01
N PRO A 31 0.36 -14.26 17.01
CA PRO A 31 0.10 -14.78 18.34
C PRO A 31 -1.02 -13.99 19.02
N VAL A 32 -1.90 -14.70 19.75
CA VAL A 32 -3.03 -14.09 20.48
C VAL A 32 -2.59 -12.98 21.43
N SER A 33 -1.38 -13.08 22.00
CA SER A 33 -0.79 -12.08 22.90
C SER A 33 -0.61 -10.71 22.23
N ARG A 34 -0.39 -10.66 20.91
CA ARG A 34 -0.25 -9.42 20.12
C ARG A 34 -1.55 -8.61 20.13
N TRP A 35 -2.69 -9.30 20.09
CA TRP A 35 -3.99 -8.70 19.78
C TRP A 35 -4.96 -8.67 20.97
N GLY A 36 -4.54 -8.08 22.09
CA GLY A 36 -5.44 -7.73 23.18
C GLY A 36 -6.50 -6.68 22.78
N GLU A 37 -7.59 -6.58 23.54
CA GLU A 37 -8.70 -5.66 23.25
C GLU A 37 -8.25 -4.19 23.10
N ALA A 38 -7.29 -3.75 23.92
CA ALA A 38 -6.73 -2.40 23.83
C ALA A 38 -5.98 -2.16 22.51
N ALA A 39 -5.26 -3.16 22.02
CA ALA A 39 -4.55 -3.08 20.73
C ALA A 39 -5.55 -3.00 19.57
N PHE A 40 -6.59 -3.85 19.58
CA PHE A 40 -7.68 -3.77 18.59
C PHE A 40 -8.38 -2.40 18.60
N LYS A 41 -8.69 -1.87 19.80
CA LYS A 41 -9.30 -0.54 19.93
C LYS A 41 -8.39 0.56 19.39
N ARG A 42 -7.10 0.52 19.71
CA ARG A 42 -6.12 1.48 19.18
C ARG A 42 -6.03 1.39 17.66
N PHE A 43 -5.94 0.19 17.12
CA PHE A 43 -5.74 -0.05 15.70
C PHE A 43 -6.96 0.32 14.85
N LEU A 44 -8.17 -0.15 15.21
CA LEU A 44 -9.34 -0.03 14.33
C LEU A 44 -10.47 0.84 14.91
N CYS A 45 -10.48 1.17 16.20
CA CYS A 45 -11.60 1.92 16.80
C CYS A 45 -11.28 3.38 17.13
N SER A 46 -10.02 3.72 17.41
CA SER A 46 -9.63 5.03 17.98
C SER A 46 -9.83 6.20 17.00
N GLY A 47 -9.78 5.92 15.70
CA GLY A 47 -9.99 6.90 14.61
C GLY A 47 -11.44 7.07 14.15
N LEU A 48 -12.41 6.38 14.78
CA LEU A 48 -13.82 6.42 14.36
C LEU A 48 -14.46 7.79 14.65
N ASN A 49 -14.24 8.75 13.76
CA ASN A 49 -14.91 10.03 13.76
C ASN A 49 -15.79 10.11 12.52
N ASN A 50 -17.10 10.12 12.71
CA ASN A 50 -18.06 10.22 11.61
C ASN A 50 -18.96 11.45 11.75
N ARG A 51 -19.31 12.02 10.60
CA ARG A 51 -20.25 13.12 10.51
C ARG A 51 -21.12 12.99 9.26
N ILE A 52 -22.24 13.68 9.30
CA ILE A 52 -23.16 13.77 8.17
C ILE A 52 -23.20 15.23 7.74
N ILE A 53 -22.93 15.48 6.46
CA ILE A 53 -23.04 16.80 5.84
C ILE A 53 -24.28 16.85 4.95
N LYS A 54 -24.86 18.05 4.84
CA LYS A 54 -25.97 18.32 3.93
C LYS A 54 -25.56 19.45 2.99
N THR A 55 -25.49 19.15 1.70
CA THR A 55 -25.12 20.11 0.66
C THR A 55 -26.16 20.03 -0.45
N ASN A 56 -26.78 21.16 -0.79
CA ASN A 56 -27.78 21.25 -1.86
C ASN A 56 -28.90 20.18 -1.77
N GLY A 57 -29.37 19.88 -0.56
CA GLY A 57 -30.41 18.87 -0.31
C GLY A 57 -29.93 17.41 -0.35
N LYS A 58 -28.68 17.14 -0.73
CA LYS A 58 -28.06 15.80 -0.65
C LYS A 58 -27.38 15.62 0.70
N THR A 59 -27.56 14.44 1.28
CA THR A 59 -26.94 14.05 2.57
C THR A 59 -25.77 13.12 2.28
N GLN A 60 -24.57 13.44 2.78
CA GLN A 60 -23.37 12.63 2.56
C GLN A 60 -22.70 12.30 3.91
N LYS A 61 -22.21 11.07 4.02
CA LYS A 61 -21.49 10.60 5.21
C LYS A 61 -20.00 10.90 5.04
N LEU A 62 -19.34 11.35 6.09
CA LEU A 62 -17.89 11.57 6.09
C LEU A 62 -17.26 10.96 7.33
N GLY A 63 -15.97 10.68 7.22
CA GLY A 63 -15.13 10.13 8.29
C GLY A 63 -15.08 8.61 8.29
N SER A 64 -14.64 8.02 9.39
CA SER A 64 -14.29 6.60 9.47
C SER A 64 -15.47 5.73 9.95
N TYR A 65 -15.68 4.60 9.29
CA TYR A 65 -16.79 3.67 9.53
C TYR A 65 -16.35 2.20 9.51
N HIS A 66 -17.01 1.38 10.34
CA HIS A 66 -16.99 -0.08 10.15
C HIS A 66 -18.20 -0.50 9.32
N GLN A 67 -17.97 -0.87 8.07
CA GLN A 67 -18.97 -1.50 7.22
C GLN A 67 -19.07 -2.98 7.60
N CYS A 68 -20.21 -3.36 8.19
CA CYS A 68 -20.45 -4.72 8.69
C CYS A 68 -21.21 -5.56 7.66
N TYR A 69 -20.66 -6.72 7.30
CA TYR A 69 -21.30 -7.70 6.42
C TYR A 69 -21.96 -8.79 7.25
N ARG A 70 -23.24 -9.07 6.96
CA ARG A 70 -24.03 -10.04 7.72
C ARG A 70 -24.74 -11.04 6.82
N VAL A 71 -24.67 -12.31 7.20
CA VAL A 71 -25.42 -13.40 6.58
C VAL A 71 -26.33 -13.99 7.65
N ASP A 72 -27.63 -14.01 7.39
CA ASP A 72 -28.67 -14.46 8.33
C ASP A 72 -28.54 -13.80 9.72
N GLY A 73 -28.13 -12.53 9.75
CA GLY A 73 -27.90 -11.75 10.97
C GLY A 73 -26.54 -11.98 11.65
N ARG A 74 -25.80 -13.05 11.32
CA ARG A 74 -24.43 -13.30 11.81
C ARG A 74 -23.46 -12.33 11.17
N LEU A 75 -22.57 -11.72 11.97
CA LEU A 75 -21.48 -10.89 11.45
C LEU A 75 -20.41 -11.81 10.87
N VAL A 76 -20.01 -11.58 9.63
CA VAL A 76 -19.08 -12.47 8.91
C VAL A 76 -17.88 -11.73 8.34
N ALA A 77 -18.00 -10.43 8.08
CA ALA A 77 -16.86 -9.59 7.71
C ALA A 77 -17.07 -8.15 8.15
N VAL A 78 -15.98 -7.41 8.24
CA VAL A 78 -15.95 -5.99 8.60
C VAL A 78 -14.90 -5.30 7.73
N ALA A 79 -15.34 -4.32 6.94
CA ALA A 79 -14.45 -3.38 6.29
C ALA A 79 -14.34 -2.10 7.13
N VAL A 80 -13.13 -1.56 7.23
CA VAL A 80 -12.82 -0.25 7.81
C VAL A 80 -12.66 0.72 6.65
N LEU A 81 -13.52 1.72 6.61
CA LEU A 81 -13.64 2.66 5.50
C LEU A 81 -13.46 4.09 5.98
N ASP A 82 -12.76 4.89 5.18
CA ASP A 82 -12.75 6.34 5.31
C ASP A 82 -13.58 6.97 4.20
N LEU A 83 -14.65 7.68 4.58
CA LEU A 83 -15.52 8.39 3.66
C LEU A 83 -15.08 9.85 3.57
N LEU A 84 -14.51 10.22 2.43
CA LEU A 84 -13.99 11.54 2.11
C LEU A 84 -15.02 12.32 1.28
N TYR A 85 -14.78 13.61 1.03
CA TYR A 85 -15.71 14.42 0.25
C TYR A 85 -15.98 13.87 -1.15
N HIS A 86 -14.93 13.37 -1.82
CA HIS A 86 -14.99 12.89 -3.20
C HIS A 86 -14.79 11.38 -3.30
N ALA A 87 -14.57 10.64 -2.20
CA ALA A 87 -14.20 9.24 -2.30
C ALA A 87 -14.59 8.36 -1.12
N VAL A 88 -14.72 7.07 -1.41
CA VAL A 88 -14.72 5.98 -0.43
C VAL A 88 -13.33 5.36 -0.43
N SER A 89 -12.65 5.30 0.72
CA SER A 89 -11.34 4.68 0.86
C SER A 89 -11.43 3.41 1.70
N SER A 90 -10.99 2.28 1.14
CA SER A 90 -10.87 1.01 1.84
C SER A 90 -9.55 0.94 2.59
N VAL A 91 -9.61 0.91 3.93
CA VAL A 91 -8.43 0.91 4.79
C VAL A 91 -8.05 -0.51 5.19
N TYR A 92 -9.01 -1.28 5.68
CA TYR A 92 -8.76 -2.63 6.18
C TYR A 92 -9.98 -3.53 6.03
N LEU A 93 -9.78 -4.83 5.80
CA LEU A 93 -10.86 -5.81 5.73
C LEU A 93 -10.44 -7.05 6.51
N PHE A 94 -11.32 -7.51 7.39
CA PHE A 94 -11.17 -8.78 8.09
C PHE A 94 -12.50 -9.53 8.10
N TYR A 95 -12.44 -10.85 8.09
CA TYR A 95 -13.61 -11.71 7.98
C TYR A 95 -13.45 -12.97 8.82
N ASP A 96 -14.55 -13.67 9.07
CA ASP A 96 -14.55 -14.93 9.79
C ASP A 96 -13.93 -15.99 8.88
N PRO A 97 -12.77 -16.60 9.24
CA PRO A 97 -12.10 -17.57 8.38
C PRO A 97 -12.91 -18.83 8.10
N ASP A 98 -13.98 -19.09 8.84
CA ASP A 98 -14.91 -20.19 8.53
C ASP A 98 -15.82 -19.87 7.32
N ASP A 99 -15.82 -18.62 6.86
CA ASP A 99 -16.48 -18.13 5.64
C ASP A 99 -15.45 -17.82 4.52
N SER A 100 -14.25 -18.40 4.57
CA SER A 100 -13.16 -18.18 3.59
C SER A 100 -13.47 -18.67 2.18
N GLN A 101 -14.53 -19.49 2.00
CA GLN A 101 -14.97 -19.91 0.67
C GLN A 101 -15.48 -18.75 -0.21
N TRP A 102 -15.72 -17.58 0.37
CA TRP A 102 -16.13 -16.39 -0.37
C TRP A 102 -14.96 -15.46 -0.65
N ASP A 103 -14.95 -14.87 -1.84
CA ASP A 103 -13.94 -13.88 -2.25
C ASP A 103 -14.25 -12.52 -1.60
N TRP A 104 -13.94 -12.41 -0.31
CA TRP A 104 -14.25 -11.23 0.51
C TRP A 104 -13.66 -9.95 -0.03
N GLY A 105 -12.48 -10.00 -0.65
CA GLY A 105 -11.86 -8.86 -1.32
C GLY A 105 -12.76 -8.31 -2.43
N LYS A 106 -13.22 -9.18 -3.34
CA LYS A 106 -14.13 -8.76 -4.42
C LYS A 106 -15.52 -8.36 -3.91
N ILE A 107 -16.07 -9.09 -2.94
CA ILE A 107 -17.38 -8.78 -2.37
C ILE A 107 -17.37 -7.40 -1.70
N SER A 108 -16.34 -7.10 -0.90
CA SER A 108 -16.19 -5.81 -0.24
C SER A 108 -16.04 -4.70 -1.26
N ALA A 109 -15.15 -4.88 -2.26
CA ALA A 109 -14.94 -3.91 -3.32
C ALA A 109 -16.23 -3.59 -4.10
N LEU A 110 -17.02 -4.60 -4.49
CA LEU A 110 -18.29 -4.39 -5.17
C LEU A 110 -19.29 -3.61 -4.31
N ARG A 111 -19.34 -3.90 -3.00
CA ARG A 111 -20.24 -3.18 -2.09
C ARG A 111 -19.79 -1.73 -1.87
N GLU A 112 -18.49 -1.50 -1.77
CA GLU A 112 -17.89 -0.18 -1.59
C GLU A 112 -18.02 0.68 -2.86
N ILE A 113 -17.93 0.09 -4.04
CA ILE A 113 -18.30 0.74 -5.31
C ILE A 113 -19.79 1.10 -5.32
N ALA A 114 -20.68 0.22 -4.86
CA ALA A 114 -22.09 0.59 -4.75
C ALA A 114 -22.30 1.74 -3.75
N LEU A 115 -21.52 1.78 -2.67
CA LEU A 115 -21.54 2.88 -1.70
C LEU A 115 -21.08 4.21 -2.32
N THR A 116 -20.12 4.21 -3.26
CA THR A 116 -19.74 5.46 -3.95
C THR A 116 -20.94 6.05 -4.70
N ILE A 117 -21.65 5.21 -5.46
CA ILE A 117 -22.81 5.61 -6.25
C ILE A 117 -23.95 6.10 -5.35
N GLU A 118 -24.28 5.35 -4.30
CA GLU A 118 -25.36 5.68 -3.37
C GLU A 118 -25.10 6.98 -2.61
N GLY A 119 -23.85 7.21 -2.19
CA GLY A 119 -23.45 8.37 -1.41
C GLY A 119 -23.02 9.58 -2.24
N GLY A 120 -22.97 9.45 -3.57
CA GLY A 120 -22.50 10.51 -4.47
C GLY A 120 -21.02 10.83 -4.34
N TYR A 121 -20.19 9.83 -4.04
CA TYR A 121 -18.73 9.94 -4.10
C TYR A 121 -18.25 9.67 -5.53
N GLU A 122 -17.15 10.30 -5.92
CA GLU A 122 -16.62 10.24 -7.28
C GLU A 122 -15.67 9.05 -7.46
N TYR A 123 -14.88 8.71 -6.43
CA TYR A 123 -13.83 7.71 -6.51
C TYR A 123 -13.95 6.62 -5.44
N TYR A 124 -13.44 5.45 -5.78
CA TYR A 124 -13.21 4.36 -4.83
C TYR A 124 -11.71 4.07 -4.77
N TYR A 125 -11.10 4.28 -3.60
CA TYR A 125 -9.70 3.97 -3.35
C TYR A 125 -9.58 2.60 -2.70
N MET A 126 -9.02 1.63 -3.44
CA MET A 126 -8.73 0.27 -2.96
C MET A 126 -7.44 0.17 -2.15
N GLY A 127 -6.75 1.28 -1.91
CA GLY A 127 -5.41 1.32 -1.32
C GLY A 127 -4.33 0.87 -2.31
N TYR A 128 -3.20 0.38 -1.78
CA TYR A 128 -2.07 -0.07 -2.60
C TYR A 128 -2.46 -1.18 -3.59
N TYR A 129 -1.72 -1.25 -4.69
CA TYR A 129 -1.78 -2.32 -5.69
C TYR A 129 -0.38 -2.87 -5.92
N ILE A 130 -0.17 -4.12 -5.52
CA ILE A 130 1.10 -4.84 -5.71
C ILE A 130 0.82 -5.98 -6.71
N PRO A 131 1.23 -5.84 -7.98
CA PRO A 131 0.91 -6.80 -9.05
C PRO A 131 1.42 -8.22 -8.80
N SER A 132 2.56 -8.34 -8.10
CA SER A 132 3.15 -9.62 -7.70
C SER A 132 2.37 -10.30 -6.56
N CYS A 133 1.58 -9.57 -5.78
CA CYS A 133 0.82 -10.11 -4.65
C CYS A 133 -0.50 -10.73 -5.12
N VAL A 134 -0.62 -12.06 -5.00
CA VAL A 134 -1.81 -12.82 -5.41
C VAL A 134 -3.07 -12.29 -4.72
N LYS A 135 -2.99 -11.99 -3.41
CA LYS A 135 -4.10 -11.44 -2.61
C LYS A 135 -4.57 -10.06 -3.11
N MET A 136 -3.75 -9.32 -3.86
CA MET A 136 -4.06 -7.97 -4.37
C MET A 136 -4.33 -7.90 -5.87
N ARG A 137 -3.98 -8.94 -6.64
CA ARG A 137 -4.15 -8.98 -8.11
C ARG A 137 -5.58 -8.69 -8.57
N TYR A 138 -6.59 -9.07 -7.78
CA TYR A 138 -7.99 -8.83 -8.16
C TYR A 138 -8.34 -7.35 -8.30
N LYS A 139 -7.63 -6.44 -7.61
CA LYS A 139 -7.88 -4.99 -7.68
C LYS A 139 -7.69 -4.45 -9.11
N GLY A 140 -6.74 -5.00 -9.86
CA GLY A 140 -6.50 -4.63 -11.27
C GLY A 140 -7.53 -5.18 -12.26
N THR A 141 -8.61 -5.82 -11.80
CA THR A 141 -9.68 -6.36 -12.65
C THR A 141 -10.90 -5.44 -12.75
N PHE A 142 -10.98 -4.42 -11.90
CA PHE A 142 -12.04 -3.41 -11.97
C PHE A 142 -11.69 -2.37 -13.04
N ALA A 143 -12.71 -1.82 -13.70
CA ALA A 143 -12.54 -0.83 -14.76
C ALA A 143 -13.67 0.21 -14.76
N PRO A 144 -13.39 1.49 -15.09
CA PRO A 144 -12.03 2.04 -15.22
C PRO A 144 -11.29 2.07 -13.88
N SER A 145 -9.97 1.97 -13.90
CA SER A 145 -9.12 2.07 -12.70
C SER A 145 -7.82 2.77 -13.06
N TYR A 146 -7.26 3.49 -12.09
CA TYR A 146 -6.09 4.34 -12.28
C TYR A 146 -5.06 4.01 -11.23
N LEU A 147 -3.78 4.03 -11.60
CA LEU A 147 -2.66 3.85 -10.70
C LEU A 147 -1.88 5.17 -10.61
N LEU A 148 -1.50 5.55 -9.39
CA LEU A 148 -0.68 6.73 -9.16
C LEU A 148 0.76 6.44 -9.62
N ASP A 149 1.25 7.23 -10.57
CA ASP A 149 2.64 7.16 -11.01
C ASP A 149 3.57 7.67 -9.89
N PRO A 150 4.58 6.90 -9.47
CA PRO A 150 5.36 7.21 -8.28
C PRO A 150 6.30 8.41 -8.44
N GLU A 151 6.57 8.87 -9.67
CA GLU A 151 7.49 9.99 -9.94
C GLU A 151 6.72 11.28 -10.21
N SER A 152 5.71 11.23 -11.07
CA SER A 152 4.92 12.41 -11.46
C SER A 152 3.76 12.71 -10.51
N LEU A 153 3.34 11.73 -9.70
CA LEU A 153 2.12 11.79 -8.88
C LEU A 153 0.85 12.01 -9.70
N GLU A 154 0.88 11.66 -10.99
CA GLU A 154 -0.29 11.67 -11.87
C GLU A 154 -1.01 10.31 -11.86
N TRP A 155 -2.32 10.32 -12.07
CA TRP A 155 -3.13 9.11 -12.16
C TRP A 155 -3.18 8.61 -13.60
N ASP A 156 -2.49 7.51 -13.88
CA ASP A 156 -2.46 6.87 -15.20
C ASP A 156 -3.50 5.73 -15.28
N LEU A 157 -4.16 5.58 -16.43
CA LEU A 157 -5.16 4.52 -16.65
C LEU A 157 -4.49 3.13 -16.56
N LEU A 158 -4.98 2.28 -15.66
CA LEU A 158 -4.53 0.90 -15.49
C LEU A 158 -5.13 -0.01 -16.56
N ASP A 159 -4.69 0.17 -17.81
CA ASP A 159 -5.11 -0.67 -18.93
C ASP A 159 -4.35 -2.01 -18.97
N GLN A 160 -4.59 -2.80 -20.03
CA GLN A 160 -3.89 -4.07 -20.22
C GLN A 160 -2.38 -3.89 -20.45
N SER A 161 -1.97 -2.86 -21.21
CA SER A 161 -0.58 -2.58 -21.52
C SER A 161 0.21 -2.19 -20.25
N TYR A 162 -0.37 -1.34 -19.38
CA TYR A 162 0.25 -0.97 -18.12
C TYR A 162 0.43 -2.19 -17.21
N ARG A 163 -0.59 -3.04 -17.07
CA ARG A 163 -0.49 -4.28 -16.27
C ARG A 163 0.61 -5.22 -16.78
N GLU A 164 0.72 -5.39 -18.09
CA GLU A 164 1.79 -6.23 -18.67
C GLU A 164 3.20 -5.67 -18.45
N LYS A 165 3.36 -4.34 -18.35
CA LYS A 165 4.65 -3.73 -17.99
C LYS A 165 4.96 -3.94 -16.51
N LEU A 166 3.96 -3.77 -15.64
CA LEU A 166 4.07 -4.02 -14.20
C LEU A 166 4.48 -5.46 -13.88
N ASP A 167 4.01 -6.44 -14.66
CA ASP A 167 4.40 -7.85 -14.48
C ASP A 167 5.87 -8.13 -14.87
N LYS A 168 6.50 -7.25 -15.67
CA LYS A 168 7.86 -7.43 -16.20
C LYS A 168 8.91 -6.62 -15.45
N GLN A 169 8.50 -5.57 -14.75
CA GLN A 169 9.40 -4.61 -14.12
C GLN A 169 9.07 -4.44 -12.65
N ARG A 170 10.09 -4.57 -11.78
CA ARG A 170 9.94 -4.36 -10.33
C ARG A 170 9.56 -2.93 -9.97
N TYR A 171 9.96 -1.97 -10.79
CA TYR A 171 9.64 -0.56 -10.65
C TYR A 171 9.29 0.02 -12.01
N LEU A 172 8.16 0.73 -12.09
CA LEU A 172 7.66 1.33 -13.32
C LEU A 172 7.09 2.71 -13.00
N SER A 173 7.56 3.69 -13.78
CA SER A 173 6.94 5.01 -13.91
C SER A 173 6.67 5.26 -15.38
N LEU A 174 5.39 5.45 -15.73
CA LEU A 174 5.00 5.77 -17.11
C LEU A 174 5.43 7.18 -17.49
N SER A 175 5.48 8.12 -16.52
CA SER A 175 5.99 9.47 -16.78
C SER A 175 7.47 9.43 -17.19
N ARG A 176 8.28 8.60 -16.52
CA ARG A 176 9.67 8.34 -16.90
C ARG A 176 9.79 7.69 -18.28
N GLU A 177 8.95 6.70 -18.60
CA GLU A 177 8.96 6.07 -19.93
C GLU A 177 8.60 7.06 -21.04
N ARG A 178 7.61 7.93 -20.82
CA ARG A 178 7.24 9.00 -21.75
C ARG A 178 8.40 9.97 -22.00
N ASN A 179 9.14 10.31 -20.95
CA ASN A 179 10.26 11.27 -21.01
C ASN A 179 11.53 10.69 -21.66
N LYS A 180 11.73 9.37 -21.65
CA LYS A 180 12.92 8.73 -22.24
C LYS A 180 12.91 8.67 -23.78
N GLY A 181 11.81 9.01 -24.45
CA GLY A 181 11.66 8.83 -25.90
C GLY A 181 11.76 7.36 -26.34
N PRO A 182 11.57 7.01 -27.62
CA PRO A 182 11.80 5.65 -28.10
C PRO A 182 13.29 5.31 -28.03
N SER A 183 13.68 4.48 -27.07
CA SER A 183 15.06 3.99 -26.96
C SER A 183 15.34 2.83 -27.92
N GLU A 184 16.49 2.92 -28.60
CA GLU A 184 17.15 1.79 -29.28
C GLU A 184 17.39 0.60 -28.32
N PRO A 185 17.57 -0.63 -28.82
CA PRO A 185 17.58 -1.84 -28.00
C PRO A 185 18.66 -1.79 -26.93
N GLN A 186 18.25 -1.85 -25.66
CA GLN A 186 19.18 -1.96 -24.53
C GLN A 186 20.03 -3.23 -24.66
N GLN A 187 21.36 -3.05 -24.69
CA GLN A 187 22.30 -4.14 -24.52
C GLN A 187 22.03 -4.85 -23.18
N LYS A 188 21.85 -6.17 -23.25
CA LYS A 188 21.74 -7.06 -22.09
C LYS A 188 22.96 -6.92 -21.18
N GLY A 189 22.83 -6.17 -20.10
CA GLY A 189 23.65 -6.33 -18.91
C GLY A 189 23.31 -7.67 -18.27
N SER A 190 24.20 -8.64 -18.41
CA SER A 190 24.07 -9.98 -17.84
C SER A 190 24.13 -9.94 -16.31
N LEU A 191 22.99 -9.97 -15.64
CA LEU A 191 22.92 -10.49 -14.27
C LEU A 191 22.87 -12.02 -14.38
N LYS A 192 24.00 -12.67 -14.05
CA LYS A 192 24.05 -14.12 -13.88
C LYS A 192 23.23 -14.47 -12.65
N ALA A 193 22.07 -15.08 -12.86
CA ALA A 193 21.46 -15.96 -11.87
C ALA A 193 22.12 -17.33 -12.03
N GLU A 194 22.77 -17.82 -10.99
CA GLU A 194 23.21 -19.21 -10.92
C GLU A 194 21.96 -20.08 -10.75
N MET A 195 21.69 -20.89 -11.76
CA MET A 195 20.75 -22.01 -11.72
C MET A 195 21.57 -23.29 -11.60
N ASP A 196 21.35 -24.06 -10.54
CA ASP A 196 21.69 -25.47 -10.51
C ASP A 196 20.60 -26.29 -11.21
N ASP A 197 21.02 -26.97 -12.28
CA ASP A 197 20.35 -28.03 -13.06
C ASP A 197 20.55 -29.38 -12.31
N ALA A 198 19.78 -30.47 -12.40
CA ALA A 198 18.71 -30.95 -13.26
C ALA A 198 18.08 -32.18 -12.57
N SER A 199 16.82 -32.50 -12.88
CA SER A 199 16.50 -33.69 -13.69
C SER A 199 14.99 -33.86 -13.82
N GLY A 200 14.52 -33.93 -15.06
CA GLY A 200 13.11 -34.02 -15.40
C GLY A 200 12.65 -35.42 -15.76
N VAL A 201 11.33 -35.59 -15.81
CA VAL A 201 10.60 -36.50 -16.71
C VAL A 201 9.22 -35.89 -16.97
N ALA A 202 8.76 -35.89 -18.22
CA ALA A 202 7.40 -35.59 -18.66
C ALA A 202 6.92 -36.73 -19.59
N PRO A 203 5.68 -36.78 -20.10
CA PRO A 203 4.38 -36.29 -19.59
C PRO A 203 3.27 -37.37 -19.68
N SER A 204 2.10 -37.14 -19.07
CA SER A 204 0.81 -37.60 -19.63
C SER A 204 -0.34 -36.77 -19.08
N GLY A 205 -1.27 -36.37 -19.95
CA GLY A 205 -2.26 -35.32 -19.66
C GLY A 205 -3.59 -35.80 -19.10
N GLU A 206 -4.39 -34.87 -18.57
CA GLU A 206 -5.85 -34.93 -18.61
C GLU A 206 -6.53 -33.59 -18.24
N LYS A 207 -7.45 -33.19 -19.14
CA LYS A 207 -8.73 -32.45 -19.00
C LYS A 207 -8.86 -31.28 -18.01
N ASP A 208 -8.93 -30.10 -18.63
CA ASP A 208 -9.48 -28.85 -18.13
C ASP A 208 -10.96 -29.01 -17.67
N THR A 209 -11.22 -28.82 -16.38
CA THR A 209 -12.58 -28.75 -15.83
C THR A 209 -12.66 -27.58 -14.85
N THR A 210 -13.85 -26.97 -14.71
CA THR A 210 -14.10 -25.77 -13.89
C THR A 210 -13.71 -25.90 -12.41
N LYS A 211 -13.46 -27.13 -11.93
CA LYS A 211 -12.95 -27.45 -10.59
C LYS A 211 -11.44 -27.19 -10.43
N SER A 212 -10.66 -27.14 -11.52
CA SER A 212 -9.22 -26.81 -11.51
C SER A 212 -8.93 -25.31 -11.43
N ARG A 213 -9.94 -24.45 -11.62
CA ARG A 213 -9.82 -22.99 -11.42
C ARG A 213 -9.99 -22.56 -9.97
N ALA A 214 -10.56 -23.42 -9.11
CA ALA A 214 -10.78 -23.14 -7.69
C ALA A 214 -9.54 -23.41 -6.82
N SER A 215 -8.60 -24.26 -7.27
CA SER A 215 -7.36 -24.54 -6.53
C SER A 215 -6.26 -23.50 -6.75
N LYS A 216 -6.48 -22.50 -7.63
CA LYS A 216 -5.53 -21.39 -7.87
C LYS A 216 -5.69 -20.21 -6.90
N PHE A 217 -6.50 -20.38 -5.86
CA PHE A 217 -6.74 -19.36 -4.83
C PHE A 217 -6.38 -19.85 -3.43
N ALA A 218 -5.68 -20.98 -3.32
CA ALA A 218 -5.28 -21.59 -2.06
C ALA A 218 -3.75 -21.63 -1.90
N ASP A 219 -3.04 -20.68 -2.52
CA ASP A 219 -1.66 -20.37 -2.13
C ASP A 219 -1.75 -19.44 -0.92
N ASP A 220 -2.04 -20.04 0.24
CA ASP A 220 -1.72 -19.53 1.59
C ASP A 220 -0.22 -19.64 1.84
N GLU A 221 0.60 -19.27 0.85
CA GLU A 221 1.92 -18.74 1.15
C GLU A 221 1.68 -17.26 1.36
N ASP A 222 1.60 -16.88 2.64
CA ASP A 222 1.92 -15.53 3.04
C ASP A 222 3.20 -15.16 2.31
N LEU A 223 3.09 -14.20 1.39
CA LEU A 223 4.13 -13.20 1.33
C LEU A 223 4.13 -12.60 2.73
N GLU A 224 4.96 -13.16 3.60
CA GLU A 224 5.88 -12.34 4.36
C GLU A 224 6.32 -11.24 3.37
N LEU A 225 5.60 -10.11 3.39
CA LEU A 225 6.36 -8.90 3.58
C LEU A 225 7.24 -9.28 4.75
N ASP A 226 8.55 -9.26 4.58
CA ASP A 226 9.46 -9.17 5.70
C ASP A 226 9.08 -7.87 6.46
N GLU A 227 7.91 -7.83 7.09
CA GLU A 227 7.77 -7.32 8.43
C GLU A 227 8.49 -8.38 9.24
N GLU A 228 9.83 -8.33 9.19
CA GLU A 228 10.65 -8.70 10.34
C GLU A 228 9.87 -8.25 11.57
N GLU A 229 9.74 -9.17 12.53
CA GLU A 229 8.98 -8.98 13.76
C GLU A 229 9.01 -7.50 14.13
N ALA A 230 7.83 -6.85 14.16
CA ALA A 230 7.71 -5.52 14.74
C ALA A 230 7.89 -5.61 16.27
N ASP A 231 8.99 -6.23 16.69
CA ASP A 231 9.68 -5.95 17.91
C ASP A 231 10.15 -4.50 17.80
N ASN A 232 9.89 -3.76 18.87
CA ASN A 232 10.43 -2.42 19.01
C ASN A 232 11.94 -2.57 19.24
N ASP A 233 12.71 -2.53 18.17
CA ASP A 233 13.97 -1.83 18.11
C ASP A 233 14.07 -1.24 16.70
N ASP A 234 14.70 -0.08 16.58
CA ASP A 234 14.86 0.65 15.34
C ASP A 234 15.15 -0.30 14.16
N ASN A 235 14.30 -0.31 13.12
CA ASN A 235 14.70 -0.85 11.82
C ASN A 235 16.01 -0.14 11.48
N GLU A 236 17.15 -0.82 11.64
CA GLU A 236 18.46 -0.23 11.38
C GLU A 236 18.40 0.22 9.91
N ILE A 237 18.33 1.55 9.71
CA ILE A 237 18.53 2.13 8.38
C ILE A 237 19.88 1.58 7.94
N PRO A 238 19.94 0.79 6.84
CA PRO A 238 21.18 0.14 6.48
C PRO A 238 22.29 1.18 6.41
N GLU A 239 23.45 0.84 6.98
CA GLU A 239 24.57 1.77 7.03
C GLU A 239 25.06 2.07 5.60
N GLY A 240 25.20 3.35 5.28
CA GLY A 240 25.65 3.79 3.96
C GLY A 240 24.93 5.06 3.50
N SER A 241 25.24 5.49 2.27
CA SER A 241 24.55 6.62 1.66
C SER A 241 23.35 6.15 0.84
N LEU A 242 22.26 6.93 0.84
CA LEU A 242 21.07 6.69 0.01
C LEU A 242 21.41 6.43 -1.47
N PHE A 243 22.47 7.06 -1.97
CA PHE A 243 22.94 6.92 -3.36
C PHE A 243 23.49 5.52 -3.68
N GLU A 244 23.89 4.74 -2.67
CA GLU A 244 24.45 3.38 -2.86
C GLU A 244 23.36 2.35 -3.14
N TYR A 245 22.15 2.56 -2.59
CA TYR A 245 21.03 1.64 -2.73
C TYR A 245 20.33 1.69 -4.09
N ASN A 246 20.70 2.65 -4.96
CA ASN A 246 20.13 2.82 -6.30
C ASN A 246 18.60 2.74 -6.32
N VAL A 247 17.95 3.36 -5.33
CA VAL A 247 16.50 3.28 -5.14
C VAL A 247 15.80 3.92 -6.34
N PRO A 248 15.00 3.16 -7.11
CA PRO A 248 14.33 3.71 -8.28
C PRO A 248 13.39 4.87 -7.91
N GLY A 249 13.53 6.00 -8.61
CA GLY A 249 12.72 7.20 -8.39
C GLY A 249 13.42 8.29 -7.58
N ILE A 250 14.51 7.93 -6.89
CA ILE A 250 15.40 8.87 -6.20
C ILE A 250 16.40 9.44 -7.20
N LEU A 251 16.78 10.73 -7.04
CA LEU A 251 17.84 11.33 -7.86
C LEU A 251 19.18 10.64 -7.59
N THR A 252 19.97 10.44 -8.65
CA THR A 252 21.34 9.92 -8.50
C THR A 252 22.27 10.98 -7.92
N LYS A 253 23.42 10.55 -7.39
CA LYS A 253 24.47 11.46 -6.92
C LYS A 253 24.86 12.51 -7.96
N ASP A 254 25.01 12.10 -9.22
CA ASP A 254 25.37 13.01 -10.31
C ASP A 254 24.27 14.05 -10.55
N GLN A 255 22.99 13.63 -10.54
CA GLN A 255 21.85 14.53 -10.69
C GLN A 255 21.73 15.52 -9.54
N VAL A 256 22.01 15.11 -8.30
CA VAL A 256 22.02 16.01 -7.14
C VAL A 256 23.22 16.95 -7.18
N SER A 257 24.38 16.50 -7.67
CA SER A 257 25.59 17.32 -7.79
C SER A 257 25.45 18.47 -8.80
N GLU A 258 24.50 18.37 -9.72
CA GLU A 258 24.14 19.44 -10.66
C GLU A 258 23.22 20.50 -10.03
N LEU A 259 22.65 20.25 -8.85
CA LEU A 259 21.77 21.19 -8.14
C LEU A 259 22.59 22.16 -7.28
N ASP A 260 22.13 23.40 -7.20
CA ASP A 260 22.70 24.43 -6.33
C ASP A 260 22.22 24.22 -4.88
N LEU A 261 22.85 23.29 -4.17
CA LEU A 261 22.57 23.06 -2.74
C LEU A 261 22.95 24.28 -1.88
N ASP A 262 23.81 25.18 -2.38
CA ASP A 262 24.21 26.41 -1.69
C ASP A 262 23.08 27.46 -1.69
N HIS A 263 21.98 27.19 -2.40
CA HIS A 263 20.72 27.91 -2.30
C HIS A 263 20.26 28.04 -0.83
N TRP A 264 20.43 26.99 -0.03
CA TRP A 264 20.18 27.03 1.40
C TRP A 264 21.30 27.79 2.10
N LYS A 265 21.10 29.10 2.30
CA LYS A 265 22.02 29.94 3.09
C LYS A 265 22.01 29.50 4.54
N LEU A 266 22.90 28.59 4.88
CA LEU A 266 23.12 28.10 6.24
C LEU A 266 24.00 29.10 6.99
N LEU A 267 23.51 29.62 8.12
CA LEU A 267 24.28 30.51 8.98
C LEU A 267 25.34 29.68 9.74
N ASP A 268 26.61 29.94 9.43
CA ASP A 268 27.79 29.57 10.23
C ASP A 268 28.13 28.06 10.33
N LEU A 269 27.97 27.31 9.23
CA LEU A 269 28.47 25.94 9.15
C LEU A 269 29.93 25.89 8.66
N ARG A 270 30.87 25.83 9.60
CA ARG A 270 32.27 25.53 9.30
C ARG A 270 32.37 24.14 8.66
N GLY A 271 32.75 24.06 7.39
CA GLY A 271 33.00 22.81 6.65
C GLY A 271 32.04 22.51 5.50
N TRP A 272 30.95 23.28 5.33
CA TRP A 272 29.95 23.04 4.27
C TRP A 272 30.55 22.91 2.87
N GLU A 273 31.49 23.80 2.52
CA GLU A 273 32.16 23.83 1.21
C GLU A 273 33.07 22.62 0.97
N GLU A 274 33.56 22.00 2.04
CA GLU A 274 34.53 20.89 1.98
C GLU A 274 33.85 19.52 2.08
N TRP A 275 32.60 19.47 2.54
CA TRP A 275 31.84 18.24 2.68
C TRP A 275 31.35 17.72 1.33
N LYS A 276 31.33 16.39 1.21
CA LYS A 276 30.84 15.72 0.02
C LYS A 276 29.36 15.41 0.15
N VAL A 277 28.67 15.42 -0.99
CA VAL A 277 27.23 15.11 -1.06
C VAL A 277 26.92 13.64 -0.76
N ASP A 278 27.91 12.75 -0.85
CA ASP A 278 27.77 11.32 -0.57
C ASP A 278 28.35 10.90 0.80
N ASP A 279 28.63 11.85 1.68
CA ASP A 279 29.02 11.58 3.06
C ASP A 279 27.78 11.65 3.98
N PRO A 280 27.15 10.51 4.33
CA PRO A 280 25.90 10.48 5.10
C PRO A 280 26.06 11.02 6.53
N GLY A 281 27.30 11.09 7.04
CA GLY A 281 27.59 11.68 8.35
C GLY A 281 27.72 13.21 8.32
N SER A 282 27.77 13.81 7.14
CA SER A 282 27.89 15.27 6.98
C SER A 282 26.53 15.92 6.78
N ILE A 283 26.39 17.18 7.21
CA ILE A 283 25.16 17.95 6.99
C ILE A 283 24.87 18.11 5.49
N LYS A 284 25.92 18.24 4.66
CA LYS A 284 25.78 18.36 3.21
C LYS A 284 25.31 17.06 2.56
N GLY A 285 25.75 15.90 3.06
CA GLY A 285 25.23 14.60 2.63
C GLY A 285 23.78 14.40 3.06
N ILE A 286 23.43 14.68 4.31
CA ILE A 286 22.04 14.60 4.79
C ILE A 286 21.12 15.50 3.96
N ALA A 287 21.55 16.73 3.69
CA ALA A 287 20.84 17.66 2.81
C ALA A 287 20.67 17.12 1.38
N ALA A 288 21.75 16.55 0.82
CA ALA A 288 21.73 15.96 -0.51
C ALA A 288 20.78 14.75 -0.61
N GLU A 289 20.76 13.87 0.39
CA GLU A 289 19.85 12.72 0.44
C GLU A 289 18.40 13.15 0.61
N LEU A 290 18.13 14.17 1.43
CA LEU A 290 16.80 14.77 1.56
C LEU A 290 16.31 15.31 0.21
N ILE A 291 17.15 16.06 -0.53
CA ILE A 291 16.80 16.56 -1.86
C ILE A 291 16.69 15.43 -2.88
N ALA A 292 17.52 14.38 -2.77
CA ALA A 292 17.43 13.22 -3.64
C ALA A 292 16.06 12.53 -3.53
N ALA A 293 15.51 12.44 -2.31
CA ALA A 293 14.22 11.82 -2.03
C ALA A 293 13.01 12.72 -2.28
N THR A 294 13.16 14.04 -2.08
CA THR A 294 12.03 14.99 -2.18
C THR A 294 11.95 15.74 -3.50
N GLY A 295 13.05 15.76 -4.26
CA GLY A 295 13.16 16.39 -5.57
C GLY A 295 13.54 17.88 -5.54
N PRO A 296 13.92 18.45 -6.69
CA PRO A 296 14.53 19.79 -6.79
C PRO A 296 13.55 20.93 -6.53
N LYS A 297 12.24 20.72 -6.72
CA LYS A 297 11.22 21.76 -6.43
C LYS A 297 11.20 22.15 -4.95
N LEU A 298 11.51 21.22 -4.06
CA LEU A 298 11.57 21.51 -2.63
C LEU A 298 12.78 22.41 -2.33
N LEU A 299 13.95 22.12 -2.92
CA LEU A 299 15.17 22.93 -2.78
C LEU A 299 14.88 24.41 -3.08
N GLU A 300 14.23 24.71 -4.21
CA GLU A 300 13.91 26.08 -4.64
C GLU A 300 13.00 26.87 -3.68
N ASN A 301 12.16 26.18 -2.90
CA ASN A 301 11.06 26.79 -2.13
C ASN A 301 11.18 26.50 -0.62
N SER A 302 12.36 26.12 -0.13
CA SER A 302 12.58 25.73 1.26
C SER A 302 13.84 26.37 1.85
N ALA A 303 13.95 26.27 3.17
CA ALA A 303 15.17 26.59 3.90
C ALA A 303 15.47 25.45 4.86
N LEU A 304 16.74 25.06 4.96
CA LEU A 304 17.20 24.07 5.93
C LEU A 304 17.56 24.79 7.24
N VAL A 305 16.93 24.38 8.34
CA VAL A 305 17.20 24.88 9.70
C VAL A 305 17.70 23.73 10.54
N LEU A 306 18.90 23.87 11.09
CA LEU A 306 19.53 22.88 11.96
C LEU A 306 19.38 23.32 13.41
N PHE A 307 18.98 22.40 14.28
CA PHE A 307 18.81 22.60 15.73
C PHE A 307 19.85 21.80 16.51
#